data_AF-A0A7C5CKQ1-F1
#
_entry.id   AF-A0A7C5CKQ1-F1
#
_cell.length_a   1.000
_cell.length_b   1.000
_cell.length_c   1.000
_cell.angle_alpha   90.00
_cell.angle_beta   90.00
_cell.angle_gamma   90.00
#
_symmetry.space_group_name_H-M   'P 1'
#
loop_
_entity.id
_entity.type
_entity.pdbx_description
1 polymer ?
#
loop_
_entity_poly.entity_id
_entity_poly.type
_entity_poly.pdbx_seq_one_letter_code
_entity_poly.pdbx_strand_id
1 'polypeptide(L)'
;MYTIPPDTVPRRGPGEHLLPLLAILFASLLAACGGSTPVKPDQPAETGRVMGFMASVDYFDREGEMLPPAERPKEVTILFLPVEGGVLGRIDRHTVRFRARVEEGGVLNVDLSGIDRMMRTVLAYLPLKARTGGLRSEPERMQLARLVTLALEGESAPYRVHAARLADAIAGDRIVLMYADRPGRVFGTLEVEEHRYFYDVEFPSAGFHLLRVSEIEGGYLVRYEPSDVLLRMRVTVAPEVPGTKGAVAGDS
;
A
#
# COMPACT_ATOMS: atom_id res chain seq x y z
N MET A 1 41.57 -10.24 46.75
CA MET A 1 42.35 -9.27 47.54
C MET A 1 43.78 -9.77 47.57
N TYR A 2 44.68 -9.16 46.79
CA TYR A 2 46.14 -9.14 47.01
C TYR A 2 46.76 -8.12 46.02
N THR A 3 47.92 -7.64 46.44
CA THR A 3 48.44 -6.27 46.34
C THR A 3 49.44 -6.07 45.19
N ILE A 4 49.57 -4.82 44.75
CA ILE A 4 50.57 -4.30 43.78
C ILE A 4 51.94 -4.12 44.46
N PRO A 5 53.05 -4.16 43.70
CA PRO A 5 54.11 -3.15 43.85
C PRO A 5 54.59 -2.54 42.50
N PRO A 6 55.35 -1.42 42.55
CA PRO A 6 55.28 -0.32 41.58
C PRO A 6 56.57 -0.15 40.73
N ASP A 7 56.59 0.98 40.01
CA ASP A 7 57.71 1.64 39.30
C ASP A 7 57.90 1.22 37.83
N THR A 8 57.87 2.14 36.85
CA THR A 8 58.81 3.26 36.75
C THR A 8 58.29 4.35 35.80
N VAL A 9 58.50 5.60 36.22
CA VAL A 9 58.32 6.85 35.46
C VAL A 9 59.63 7.17 34.70
N PRO A 10 59.55 7.82 33.52
CA PRO A 10 60.52 8.89 33.27
C PRO A 10 59.88 10.21 32.82
N ARG A 11 60.08 11.20 33.70
CA ARG A 11 60.46 12.61 33.52
C ARG A 11 60.34 13.25 32.12
N ARG A 12 59.53 14.32 32.12
CA ARG A 12 59.60 15.52 31.26
C ARG A 12 61.01 16.13 31.17
N GLY A 13 61.33 16.67 30.00
CA GLY A 13 62.28 17.77 29.80
C GLY A 13 61.90 18.58 28.55
N PRO A 14 62.13 19.90 28.50
CA PRO A 14 61.31 20.86 27.77
C PRO A 14 61.97 21.34 26.45
N GLY A 15 61.17 21.95 25.59
CA GLY A 15 61.65 22.58 24.36
C GLY A 15 60.53 23.29 23.63
N GLU A 16 60.30 24.53 24.02
CA GLU A 16 59.30 25.44 23.48
C GLU A 16 59.65 25.94 22.07
N HIS A 17 58.60 26.41 21.40
CA HIS A 17 58.57 27.34 20.26
C HIS A 17 58.93 26.80 18.87
N LEU A 18 57.90 26.63 18.03
CA LEU A 18 57.79 27.25 16.69
C LEU A 18 56.43 26.87 16.04
N LEU A 19 55.40 27.67 16.34
CA LEU A 19 54.34 28.00 15.38
C LEU A 19 54.87 29.16 14.50
N PRO A 20 54.30 29.52 13.33
CA PRO A 20 53.29 28.85 12.50
C PRO A 20 53.59 29.00 10.98
N LEU A 21 53.76 27.93 10.19
CA LEU A 21 53.87 28.11 8.73
C LEU A 21 53.60 26.84 7.94
N LEU A 22 52.32 26.45 7.79
CA LEU A 22 51.80 25.90 6.53
C LEU A 22 50.27 25.73 6.57
N ALA A 23 49.54 26.79 6.91
CA ALA A 23 48.09 26.88 6.76
C ALA A 23 47.67 27.19 5.30
N ILE A 24 48.34 26.61 4.30
CA ILE A 24 48.06 26.84 2.88
C ILE A 24 48.24 25.53 2.09
N LEU A 25 47.50 24.47 2.44
CA LEU A 25 47.38 23.31 1.56
C LEU A 25 46.08 22.49 1.74
N PHE A 26 45.04 23.10 2.31
CA PHE A 26 43.74 22.46 2.55
C PHE A 26 42.54 23.26 1.98
N ALA A 27 42.79 24.11 0.98
CA ALA A 27 41.77 24.98 0.38
C ALA A 27 41.52 24.75 -1.12
N SER A 28 41.96 23.61 -1.67
CA SER A 28 41.81 23.30 -3.12
C SER A 28 41.11 21.98 -3.43
N LEU A 29 40.35 21.42 -2.47
CA LEU A 29 39.57 20.17 -2.64
C LEU A 29 38.05 20.34 -2.48
N LEU A 30 37.52 21.56 -2.63
CA LEU A 30 36.09 21.87 -2.53
C LEU A 30 35.49 22.52 -3.79
N ALA A 31 36.10 22.31 -4.96
CA ALA A 31 35.60 22.85 -6.22
C ALA A 31 35.44 21.75 -7.29
N ALA A 32 34.71 20.68 -6.96
CA ALA A 32 34.23 19.71 -7.95
C ALA A 32 33.00 18.92 -7.45
N CYS A 33 32.03 19.60 -6.84
CA CYS A 33 30.65 19.09 -6.78
C CYS A 33 29.86 19.88 -7.81
N GLY A 34 29.89 19.40 -9.05
CA GLY A 34 29.01 19.88 -10.10
C GLY A 34 27.56 19.81 -9.60
N GLY A 35 26.90 20.97 -9.57
CA GLY A 35 25.52 21.10 -9.18
C GLY A 35 24.61 20.36 -10.16
N SER A 36 24.22 19.15 -9.79
CA SER A 36 22.84 18.73 -10.03
C SER A 36 22.01 19.38 -8.94
N THR A 37 21.47 20.57 -9.21
CA THR A 37 20.29 21.01 -8.47
C THR A 37 19.27 19.88 -8.56
N PRO A 38 18.86 19.24 -7.46
CA PRO A 38 17.74 18.33 -7.51
C PRO A 38 16.59 19.17 -8.03
N VAL A 39 16.06 18.78 -9.20
CA VAL A 39 14.79 19.28 -9.67
C VAL A 39 13.81 18.88 -8.58
N LYS A 40 13.53 19.82 -7.69
CA LYS A 40 12.39 19.75 -6.80
C LYS A 40 11.20 19.67 -7.75
N PRO A 41 10.43 18.57 -7.78
CA PRO A 41 9.18 18.62 -8.50
C PRO A 41 8.31 19.62 -7.73
N ASP A 42 8.24 20.85 -8.23
CA ASP A 42 7.16 21.78 -7.93
C ASP A 42 5.89 21.21 -8.60
N GLN A 43 5.49 20.01 -8.20
CA GLN A 43 4.13 19.55 -8.32
C GLN A 43 3.45 19.95 -7.01
N PRO A 44 2.36 20.73 -7.07
CA PRO A 44 1.54 20.90 -5.89
C PRO A 44 1.08 19.51 -5.45
N ALA A 45 1.57 19.05 -4.30
CA ALA A 45 1.05 17.89 -3.58
C ALA A 45 -0.32 18.26 -3.01
N GLU A 46 -1.29 18.59 -3.87
CA GLU A 46 -2.50 19.30 -3.44
C GLU A 46 -3.80 18.53 -3.66
N THR A 47 -3.81 17.37 -4.31
CA THR A 47 -5.08 16.66 -4.53
C THR A 47 -5.31 15.49 -3.57
N GLY A 48 -4.30 14.98 -2.87
CA GLY A 48 -4.42 13.75 -2.04
C GLY A 48 -4.91 12.51 -2.82
N ARG A 49 -5.10 12.66 -4.13
CA ARG A 49 -5.68 11.69 -5.03
C ARG A 49 -4.58 10.81 -5.58
N VAL A 50 -4.82 9.52 -5.56
CA VAL A 50 -3.95 8.51 -6.13
C VAL A 50 -4.25 8.38 -7.62
N MET A 51 -3.26 8.65 -8.46
CA MET A 51 -3.35 8.45 -9.92
C MET A 51 -2.78 7.10 -10.34
N GLY A 52 -1.96 6.51 -9.49
CA GLY A 52 -1.32 5.22 -9.67
C GLY A 52 -0.44 4.91 -8.45
N PHE A 53 0.00 3.68 -8.34
CA PHE A 53 0.92 3.27 -7.27
C PHE A 53 1.77 2.08 -7.70
N MET A 54 2.90 1.92 -7.00
CA MET A 54 3.75 0.74 -7.11
C MET A 54 3.56 -0.12 -5.86
N ALA A 55 3.59 -1.44 -6.02
CA ALA A 55 3.58 -2.37 -4.89
C ALA A 55 4.54 -3.54 -5.13
N SER A 56 5.24 -3.99 -4.09
CA SER A 56 5.92 -5.30 -4.14
C SER A 56 4.91 -6.42 -3.96
N VAL A 57 5.15 -7.60 -4.54
CA VAL A 57 4.24 -8.74 -4.49
C VAL A 57 4.92 -9.91 -3.82
N ASP A 58 4.36 -10.33 -2.69
CA ASP A 58 4.78 -11.51 -1.95
C ASP A 58 3.76 -12.62 -2.13
N TYR A 59 4.25 -13.82 -2.41
CA TYR A 59 3.44 -15.01 -2.65
C TYR A 59 3.49 -15.94 -1.44
N PHE A 60 2.34 -16.43 -1.03
CA PHE A 60 2.20 -17.33 0.11
C PHE A 60 1.34 -18.53 -0.28
N ASP A 61 1.52 -19.67 0.37
CA ASP A 61 0.58 -20.80 0.28
C ASP A 61 -0.68 -20.55 1.15
N ARG A 62 -1.54 -21.58 1.29
CA ARG A 62 -2.78 -21.51 2.07
C ARG A 62 -2.53 -21.48 3.57
N GLU A 63 -1.43 -22.08 3.99
CA GLU A 63 -0.95 -22.16 5.37
C GLU A 63 -0.33 -20.83 5.80
N GLY A 64 0.00 -19.97 4.83
CA GLY A 64 0.53 -18.62 5.05
C GLY A 64 2.04 -18.55 5.00
N GLU A 65 2.71 -19.60 4.53
CA GLU A 65 4.16 -19.66 4.33
C GLU A 65 4.56 -19.04 3.00
N MET A 66 5.71 -18.38 2.96
CA MET A 66 6.16 -17.68 1.75
C MET A 66 6.64 -18.67 0.70
N LEU A 67 6.16 -18.54 -0.54
CA LEU A 67 6.58 -19.40 -1.63
C LEU A 67 8.04 -19.11 -2.05
N PRO A 68 8.84 -20.16 -2.32
CA PRO A 68 10.19 -20.00 -2.84
C PRO A 68 10.15 -19.38 -4.25
N PRO A 69 11.18 -18.63 -4.67
CA PRO A 69 11.18 -17.93 -5.96
C PRO A 69 10.85 -18.79 -7.18
N ALA A 70 11.26 -20.06 -7.18
CA ALA A 70 11.01 -21.00 -8.27
C ALA A 70 9.53 -21.40 -8.44
N GLU A 71 8.72 -21.26 -7.39
CA GLU A 71 7.29 -21.62 -7.38
C GLU A 71 6.37 -20.40 -7.52
N ARG A 72 6.95 -19.19 -7.58
CA ARG A 72 6.16 -17.95 -7.74
C ARG A 72 5.60 -17.88 -9.15
N PRO A 73 4.31 -17.52 -9.30
CA PRO A 73 3.75 -17.20 -10.62
C PRO A 73 4.60 -16.14 -11.33
N LYS A 74 5.01 -16.44 -12.56
CA LYS A 74 5.78 -15.51 -13.41
C LYS A 74 4.93 -14.36 -13.92
N GLU A 75 3.62 -14.58 -13.99
CA GLU A 75 2.67 -13.60 -14.45
C GLU A 75 1.39 -13.71 -13.63
N VAL A 76 1.03 -12.61 -13.00
CA VAL A 76 -0.24 -12.46 -12.29
C VAL A 76 -0.97 -11.29 -12.89
N THR A 77 -2.24 -11.54 -13.19
CA THR A 77 -3.20 -10.49 -13.46
C THR A 77 -3.87 -10.10 -12.15
N ILE A 78 -3.67 -8.86 -11.72
CA ILE A 78 -4.41 -8.31 -10.59
C ILE A 78 -5.71 -7.71 -11.10
N LEU A 79 -6.83 -8.18 -10.56
CA LEU A 79 -8.14 -7.60 -10.76
C LEU A 79 -8.50 -6.73 -9.58
N PHE A 80 -8.98 -5.53 -9.88
CA PHE A 80 -9.59 -4.64 -8.91
C PHE A 80 -11.09 -4.61 -9.14
N LEU A 81 -11.83 -5.18 -8.19
CA LEU A 81 -13.27 -5.35 -8.27
C LEU A 81 -13.96 -4.27 -7.43
N PRO A 82 -14.79 -3.39 -8.02
CA PRO A 82 -15.55 -2.43 -7.24
C PRO A 82 -16.60 -3.15 -6.40
N VAL A 83 -16.86 -2.59 -5.24
CA VAL A 83 -18.00 -2.96 -4.39
C VAL A 83 -18.83 -1.71 -4.19
N GLU A 84 -20.04 -1.72 -4.75
CA GLU A 84 -20.95 -0.57 -4.76
C GLU A 84 -21.33 -0.14 -3.33
N GLY A 85 -21.13 1.14 -3.01
CA GLY A 85 -21.39 1.68 -1.67
C GLY A 85 -20.56 0.99 -0.57
N GLY A 86 -19.64 0.11 -0.96
CA GLY A 86 -18.87 -0.71 -0.05
C GLY A 86 -17.83 0.15 0.61
N VAL A 87 -18.00 0.42 1.90
CA VAL A 87 -16.90 0.91 2.74
C VAL A 87 -16.07 -0.26 3.23
N LEU A 88 -16.75 -1.39 3.52
CA LEU A 88 -16.22 -2.75 3.47
C LEU A 88 -17.35 -3.69 3.04
N GLY A 89 -17.29 -4.34 1.86
CA GLY A 89 -18.42 -5.14 1.35
C GLY A 89 -18.06 -6.47 0.66
N ARG A 90 -19.08 -7.23 0.25
CA ARG A 90 -18.96 -8.50 -0.49
C ARG A 90 -18.91 -8.25 -2.00
N ILE A 91 -18.19 -9.09 -2.73
CA ILE A 91 -18.05 -9.02 -4.19
C ILE A 91 -19.41 -9.35 -4.84
N ASP A 92 -19.90 -8.51 -5.75
CA ASP A 92 -21.08 -8.76 -6.57
C ASP A 92 -20.75 -8.81 -8.08
N ARG A 93 -21.79 -9.01 -8.91
CA ARG A 93 -21.67 -9.30 -10.34
C ARG A 93 -21.44 -8.04 -11.20
N HIS A 94 -21.52 -6.83 -10.64
CA HIS A 94 -21.38 -5.56 -11.38
C HIS A 94 -19.92 -5.09 -11.44
N THR A 95 -19.04 -6.02 -11.77
CA THR A 95 -17.61 -5.86 -11.54
C THR A 95 -16.88 -5.20 -12.70
N VAL A 96 -16.43 -3.96 -12.51
CA VAL A 96 -15.33 -3.40 -13.30
C VAL A 96 -14.09 -4.25 -13.00
N ARG A 97 -13.38 -4.64 -14.07
CA ARG A 97 -12.14 -5.39 -13.97
C ARG A 97 -11.11 -4.61 -14.77
N PHE A 98 -10.04 -4.20 -14.11
CA PHE A 98 -8.82 -3.80 -14.82
C PHE A 98 -7.67 -4.68 -14.38
N ARG A 99 -6.72 -4.85 -15.30
CA ARG A 99 -5.63 -5.81 -15.19
C ARG A 99 -4.34 -5.04 -14.98
N ALA A 100 -3.53 -5.48 -14.02
CA ALA A 100 -2.16 -5.05 -13.87
C ALA A 100 -1.25 -6.29 -13.83
N ARG A 101 -0.09 -6.19 -14.49
CA ARG A 101 0.89 -7.28 -14.62
C ARG A 101 2.00 -7.10 -13.60
N VAL A 102 2.37 -8.18 -12.93
CA VAL A 102 3.55 -8.20 -12.05
C VAL A 102 4.80 -8.41 -12.92
N GLU A 103 5.74 -7.49 -12.83
CA GLU A 103 7.02 -7.52 -13.55
C GLU A 103 8.02 -8.51 -12.91
N GLU A 104 9.08 -8.84 -13.66
CA GLU A 104 10.20 -9.62 -13.16
C GLU A 104 10.86 -8.88 -11.98
N GLY A 105 10.96 -9.55 -10.83
CA GLY A 105 11.34 -8.92 -9.55
C GLY A 105 10.17 -8.72 -8.58
N GLY A 106 8.94 -9.05 -8.98
CA GLY A 106 7.78 -9.03 -8.08
C GLY A 106 7.25 -7.64 -7.83
N VAL A 107 7.40 -6.72 -8.79
CA VAL A 107 6.89 -5.35 -8.69
C VAL A 107 5.63 -5.24 -9.54
N LEU A 108 4.61 -4.59 -8.99
CA LEU A 108 3.37 -4.27 -9.67
C LEU A 108 3.27 -2.75 -9.86
N ASN A 109 3.02 -2.34 -11.09
CA ASN A 109 2.69 -0.97 -11.44
C ASN A 109 1.19 -0.87 -11.74
N VAL A 110 0.49 0.02 -11.04
CA VAL A 110 -0.95 0.24 -11.23
C VAL A 110 -1.18 1.67 -11.68
N ASP A 111 -1.79 1.84 -12.86
CA ASP A 111 -2.27 3.12 -13.36
C ASP A 111 -3.79 3.21 -13.20
N LEU A 112 -4.26 4.25 -12.52
CA LEU A 112 -5.69 4.51 -12.25
C LEU A 112 -6.25 5.67 -13.08
N SER A 113 -5.41 6.33 -13.91
CA SER A 113 -5.80 7.55 -14.65
C SER A 113 -6.91 7.32 -15.68
N GLY A 114 -7.03 6.10 -16.22
CA GLY A 114 -8.02 5.75 -17.25
C GLY A 114 -9.36 5.26 -16.74
N ILE A 115 -9.49 4.96 -15.44
CA ILE A 115 -10.64 4.19 -14.92
C ILE A 115 -11.71 5.04 -14.20
N ASP A 116 -11.50 6.35 -14.05
CA ASP A 116 -12.49 7.27 -13.45
C ASP A 116 -13.88 7.16 -14.08
N ARG A 117 -13.93 7.11 -15.41
CA ARG A 117 -15.20 7.00 -16.15
C ARG A 117 -15.92 5.69 -15.86
N MET A 118 -15.16 4.61 -15.67
CA MET A 118 -15.71 3.31 -15.30
C MET A 118 -16.18 3.30 -13.84
N MET A 119 -15.43 3.93 -12.93
CA MET A 119 -15.84 4.02 -11.52
C MET A 119 -17.19 4.69 -11.37
N ARG A 120 -17.50 5.71 -12.19
CA ARG A 120 -18.79 6.39 -12.15
C ARG A 120 -20.00 5.48 -12.35
N THR A 121 -19.86 4.32 -12.99
CA THR A 121 -20.98 3.39 -13.21
C THR A 121 -21.24 2.46 -12.02
N VAL A 122 -20.35 2.43 -11.03
CA VAL A 122 -20.39 1.54 -9.86
C VAL A 122 -20.38 2.30 -8.53
N LEU A 123 -20.52 3.63 -8.60
CA LEU A 123 -20.65 4.47 -7.42
C LEU A 123 -22.05 4.35 -6.84
N ALA A 124 -22.11 4.17 -5.52
CA ALA A 124 -23.37 4.19 -4.80
C ALA A 124 -23.24 4.94 -3.48
N TYR A 125 -24.38 5.36 -2.95
CA TYR A 125 -24.46 5.91 -1.61
C TYR A 125 -24.12 4.85 -0.56
N LEU A 126 -23.82 5.30 0.67
CA LEU A 126 -23.70 4.38 1.79
C LEU A 126 -24.96 3.50 1.93
N PRO A 127 -24.80 2.16 1.96
CA PRO A 127 -25.92 1.24 2.12
C PRO A 127 -26.73 1.55 3.38
N LEU A 128 -28.04 1.32 3.34
CA LEU A 128 -28.92 1.59 4.47
C LEU A 128 -28.42 0.92 5.76
N LYS A 129 -27.96 -0.34 5.68
CA LYS A 129 -27.41 -1.08 6.83
C LYS A 129 -26.21 -0.37 7.47
N ALA A 130 -25.31 0.19 6.66
CA ALA A 130 -24.15 0.94 7.17
C ALA A 130 -24.62 2.24 7.86
N ARG A 131 -25.57 2.94 7.25
CA ARG A 131 -26.16 4.16 7.80
C ARG A 131 -26.87 3.95 9.14
N THR A 132 -27.71 2.93 9.23
CA THR A 132 -28.41 2.57 10.48
C THR A 132 -27.45 2.04 11.54
N GLY A 133 -26.30 1.48 11.14
CA GLY A 133 -25.22 1.06 12.04
C GLY A 133 -24.39 2.21 12.62
N GLY A 134 -24.61 3.45 12.19
CA GLY A 134 -23.94 4.63 12.71
C GLY A 134 -22.92 5.27 11.77
N LEU A 135 -22.65 4.67 10.60
CA LEU A 135 -21.76 5.25 9.60
C LEU A 135 -22.46 6.37 8.83
N ARG A 136 -21.79 7.49 8.63
CA ARG A 136 -22.32 8.67 7.94
C ARG A 136 -21.33 9.20 6.91
N SER A 137 -21.85 9.95 5.95
CA SER A 137 -21.05 10.72 5.02
C SER A 137 -21.50 12.18 5.00
N GLU A 138 -20.54 13.08 4.83
CA GLU A 138 -20.78 14.51 4.64
C GLU A 138 -20.06 14.94 3.35
N PRO A 139 -20.79 15.36 2.30
CA PRO A 139 -22.25 15.47 2.24
C PRO A 139 -22.96 14.10 2.25
N GLU A 140 -24.23 14.06 2.68
CA GLU A 140 -25.02 12.81 2.71
C GLU A 140 -25.19 12.15 1.33
N ARG A 141 -25.06 12.95 0.25
CA ARG A 141 -25.12 12.49 -1.15
C ARG A 141 -23.76 12.11 -1.72
N MET A 142 -22.73 11.94 -0.89
CA MET A 142 -21.46 11.40 -1.33
C MET A 142 -21.64 9.94 -1.77
N GLN A 143 -21.04 9.60 -2.90
CA GLN A 143 -21.03 8.25 -3.43
C GLN A 143 -19.62 7.68 -3.40
N LEU A 144 -19.54 6.39 -3.08
CA LEU A 144 -18.30 5.69 -2.79
C LEU A 144 -18.27 4.35 -3.51
N ALA A 145 -17.06 3.89 -3.81
CA ALA A 145 -16.80 2.51 -4.20
C ALA A 145 -15.46 2.07 -3.62
N ARG A 146 -15.39 0.83 -3.11
CA ARG A 146 -14.12 0.22 -2.70
C ARG A 146 -13.65 -0.75 -3.76
N LEU A 147 -12.35 -0.75 -4.04
CA LEU A 147 -11.73 -1.74 -4.90
C LEU A 147 -11.16 -2.89 -4.09
N VAL A 148 -11.57 -4.12 -4.42
CA VAL A 148 -11.03 -5.35 -3.87
C VAL A 148 -10.03 -5.93 -4.85
N THR A 149 -8.84 -6.28 -4.38
CA THR A 149 -7.80 -6.91 -5.18
C THR A 149 -7.96 -8.43 -5.21
N LEU A 150 -7.93 -9.02 -6.39
CA LEU A 150 -7.76 -10.45 -6.61
C LEU A 150 -6.58 -10.66 -7.54
N ALA A 151 -5.85 -11.75 -7.34
CA ALA A 151 -4.79 -12.17 -8.23
C ALA A 151 -5.26 -13.41 -9.03
N LEU A 152 -4.98 -13.41 -10.33
CA LEU A 152 -5.24 -14.53 -11.24
C LEU A 152 -3.94 -14.95 -11.91
N GLU A 153 -3.73 -16.26 -12.01
CA GLU A 153 -2.59 -16.83 -12.74
C GLU A 153 -2.92 -16.97 -14.24
N GLY A 154 -2.16 -16.28 -15.10
CA GLY A 154 -2.27 -16.33 -16.57
C GLY A 154 -3.46 -15.59 -17.21
N GLU A 155 -3.45 -15.47 -18.55
CA GLU A 155 -4.50 -14.77 -19.32
C GLU A 155 -5.75 -15.62 -19.63
N SER A 156 -5.62 -16.96 -19.64
CA SER A 156 -6.61 -17.87 -20.27
C SER A 156 -6.83 -19.22 -19.56
N ALA A 157 -6.20 -19.48 -18.40
CA ALA A 157 -6.26 -20.78 -17.72
C ALA A 157 -7.43 -20.87 -16.72
N PRO A 158 -8.00 -22.07 -16.46
CA PRO A 158 -9.04 -22.24 -15.44
C PRO A 158 -8.49 -21.82 -14.08
N TYR A 159 -9.10 -20.77 -13.55
CA TYR A 159 -8.63 -19.89 -12.48
C TYR A 159 -8.06 -20.62 -11.26
N ARG A 160 -6.78 -20.36 -10.91
CA ARG A 160 -6.40 -20.30 -9.50
C ARG A 160 -6.73 -18.89 -9.01
N VAL A 161 -7.83 -18.77 -8.26
CA VAL A 161 -8.18 -17.50 -7.63
C VAL A 161 -7.27 -17.32 -6.42
N HIS A 162 -6.47 -16.27 -6.46
CA HIS A 162 -5.60 -15.88 -5.38
C HIS A 162 -6.20 -14.68 -4.66
N ALA A 163 -6.43 -14.81 -3.37
CA ALA A 163 -6.76 -13.64 -2.55
C ALA A 163 -5.54 -12.72 -2.56
N ALA A 164 -5.75 -11.46 -2.96
CA ALA A 164 -4.71 -10.45 -2.94
C ALA A 164 -5.10 -9.38 -1.92
N ARG A 165 -4.19 -9.02 -1.02
CA ARG A 165 -4.40 -7.94 -0.05
C ARG A 165 -3.27 -6.93 -0.18
N LEU A 166 -3.66 -5.66 -0.32
CA LEU A 166 -2.74 -4.54 -0.21
C LEU A 166 -2.47 -4.22 1.27
N ALA A 167 -1.22 -3.93 1.58
CA ALA A 167 -0.75 -3.60 2.91
C ALA A 167 0.39 -2.56 2.86
N ASP A 168 0.59 -1.87 3.97
CA ASP A 168 1.78 -1.07 4.21
C ASP A 168 2.98 -2.03 4.32
N ALA A 169 4.02 -1.83 3.52
CA ALA A 169 5.18 -2.70 3.45
C ALA A 169 6.05 -2.67 4.72
N ILE A 170 5.91 -1.64 5.54
CA ILE A 170 6.64 -1.41 6.80
C ILE A 170 5.76 -1.79 7.98
N ALA A 171 4.58 -1.19 8.11
CA ALA A 171 3.70 -1.38 9.26
C ALA A 171 2.89 -2.69 9.20
N GLY A 172 2.70 -3.27 8.01
CA GLY A 172 1.87 -4.46 7.79
C GLY A 172 0.36 -4.20 7.87
N ASP A 173 -0.04 -2.97 8.20
CA ASP A 173 -1.43 -2.51 8.22
C ASP A 173 -2.10 -2.78 6.88
N ARG A 174 -3.40 -3.09 6.91
CA ARG A 174 -4.16 -3.29 5.68
C ARG A 174 -4.37 -1.95 4.99
N ILE A 175 -4.14 -1.90 3.69
CA ILE A 175 -4.48 -0.75 2.86
C ILE A 175 -5.70 -1.09 2.01
N VAL A 176 -6.61 -0.14 1.89
CA VAL A 176 -7.83 -0.22 1.10
C VAL A 176 -7.82 0.90 0.07
N LEU A 177 -8.07 0.56 -1.19
CA LEU A 177 -8.27 1.56 -2.24
C LEU A 177 -9.76 1.91 -2.33
N MET A 178 -10.08 3.18 -2.13
CA MET A 178 -11.44 3.71 -2.18
C MET A 178 -11.55 4.82 -3.22
N TYR A 179 -12.65 4.87 -3.95
CA TYR A 179 -13.01 5.97 -4.83
C TYR A 179 -14.13 6.81 -4.20
N ALA A 180 -13.94 8.13 -4.20
CA ALA A 180 -14.93 9.11 -3.79
C ALA A 180 -15.37 9.97 -4.99
N ASP A 181 -16.67 10.21 -5.14
CA ASP A 181 -17.22 10.99 -6.26
C ASP A 181 -16.98 12.51 -6.13
N ARG A 182 -16.69 12.98 -4.91
CA ARG A 182 -16.49 14.38 -4.54
C ARG A 182 -15.69 14.50 -3.23
N PRO A 183 -15.18 15.70 -2.87
CA PRO A 183 -14.65 15.95 -1.55
C PRO A 183 -15.72 15.73 -0.46
N GLY A 184 -15.32 15.21 0.69
CA GLY A 184 -16.24 14.95 1.80
C GLY A 184 -15.59 14.16 2.92
N ARG A 185 -16.39 13.71 3.89
CA ARG A 185 -15.93 12.92 5.03
C ARG A 185 -16.83 11.71 5.22
N VAL A 186 -16.25 10.58 5.59
CA VAL A 186 -16.97 9.39 6.07
C VAL A 186 -16.54 9.14 7.51
N PHE A 187 -17.50 9.07 8.42
CA PHE A 187 -17.23 8.95 9.85
C PHE A 187 -18.30 8.15 10.59
N GLY A 188 -17.95 7.70 11.79
CA GLY A 188 -18.82 6.90 12.65
C GLY A 188 -18.37 5.45 12.72
N THR A 189 -19.31 4.53 12.96
CA THR A 189 -18.99 3.13 13.21
C THR A 189 -19.70 2.23 12.21
N LEU A 190 -19.01 1.18 11.78
CA LEU A 190 -19.56 0.13 10.94
C LEU A 190 -19.31 -1.22 11.61
N GLU A 191 -20.37 -2.00 11.79
CA GLU A 191 -20.28 -3.37 12.28
C GLU A 191 -20.50 -4.34 11.11
N VAL A 192 -19.50 -5.19 10.89
CA VAL A 192 -19.51 -6.23 9.86
C VAL A 192 -19.09 -7.53 10.52
N GLU A 193 -19.99 -8.51 10.50
CA GLU A 193 -19.77 -9.80 11.18
C GLU A 193 -19.44 -9.58 12.66
N GLU A 194 -18.31 -10.09 13.14
CA GLU A 194 -17.85 -9.97 14.53
C GLU A 194 -16.87 -8.79 14.72
N HIS A 195 -16.73 -7.93 13.71
CA HIS A 195 -15.76 -6.85 13.71
C HIS A 195 -16.42 -5.48 13.68
N ARG A 196 -15.87 -4.57 14.49
CA ARG A 196 -16.25 -3.17 14.54
C ARG A 196 -15.17 -2.31 13.87
N TYR A 197 -15.60 -1.41 12.99
CA TYR A 197 -14.74 -0.50 12.27
C TYR A 197 -15.09 0.94 12.63
N PHE A 198 -14.10 1.72 13.03
CA PHE A 198 -14.23 3.13 13.36
C PHE A 198 -13.71 3.95 12.20
N TYR A 199 -14.57 4.78 11.63
CA TYR A 199 -14.25 5.66 10.52
C TYR A 199 -14.09 7.08 11.01
N ASP A 200 -12.99 7.68 10.58
CA ASP A 200 -12.83 9.13 10.52
C ASP A 200 -11.93 9.47 9.34
N VAL A 201 -12.52 9.56 8.14
CA VAL A 201 -11.80 9.67 6.88
C VAL A 201 -12.29 10.90 6.13
N GLU A 202 -11.38 11.85 5.89
CA GLU A 202 -11.61 13.00 5.02
C GLU A 202 -11.03 12.72 3.63
N PHE A 203 -11.85 12.98 2.61
CA PHE A 203 -11.50 12.91 1.20
C PHE A 203 -11.36 14.34 0.68
N PRO A 204 -10.14 14.84 0.45
CA PRO A 204 -9.92 16.23 0.03
C PRO A 204 -10.40 16.50 -1.41
N SER A 205 -10.57 15.44 -2.21
CA SER A 205 -10.93 15.54 -3.63
C SER A 205 -11.75 14.34 -4.11
N ALA A 206 -12.34 14.48 -5.29
CA ALA A 206 -12.89 13.33 -6.02
C ALA A 206 -11.74 12.46 -6.58
N GLY A 207 -11.91 11.15 -6.59
CA GLY A 207 -10.96 10.20 -7.16
C GLY A 207 -10.60 9.08 -6.20
N PHE A 208 -9.46 8.43 -6.46
CA PHE A 208 -8.93 7.34 -5.64
C PHE A 208 -8.14 7.83 -4.44
N HIS A 209 -8.30 7.13 -3.33
CA HIS A 209 -7.67 7.41 -2.05
C HIS A 209 -7.25 6.09 -1.39
N LEU A 210 -6.11 6.08 -0.72
CA LEU A 210 -5.67 4.96 0.11
C LEU A 210 -6.18 5.17 1.53
N LEU A 211 -6.75 4.12 2.11
CA LEU A 211 -7.19 4.11 3.51
C LEU A 211 -6.40 3.05 4.25
N ARG A 212 -5.81 3.42 5.39
CA ARG A 212 -5.17 2.48 6.31
C ARG A 212 -6.20 1.93 7.28
N VAL A 213 -6.18 0.61 7.48
CA VAL A 213 -6.98 -0.11 8.46
C VAL A 213 -6.02 -0.75 9.46
N SER A 214 -5.98 -0.16 10.65
CA SER A 214 -5.14 -0.63 11.75
C SER A 214 -6.00 -1.30 12.82
N GLU A 215 -5.48 -2.37 13.41
CA GLU A 215 -6.11 -3.03 14.56
C GLU A 215 -5.93 -2.16 15.81
N ILE A 216 -7.00 -2.02 16.58
CA ILE A 216 -7.02 -1.30 17.86
C ILE A 216 -7.79 -2.11 18.89
N GLU A 217 -7.71 -1.72 20.16
CA GLU A 217 -8.54 -2.33 21.19
C GLU A 217 -10.03 -2.16 20.83
N GLY A 218 -10.74 -3.30 20.72
CA GLY A 218 -12.17 -3.31 20.42
C GLY A 218 -12.55 -3.18 18.94
N GLY A 219 -11.59 -3.22 17.99
CA GLY A 219 -11.91 -3.29 16.57
C GLY A 219 -10.80 -2.78 15.65
N TYR A 220 -11.21 -2.10 14.58
CA TYR A 220 -10.30 -1.58 13.56
C TYR A 220 -10.54 -0.11 13.32
N LEU A 221 -9.47 0.66 13.23
CA LEU A 221 -9.52 2.09 12.92
C LEU A 221 -9.19 2.31 11.44
N VAL A 222 -10.07 3.02 10.74
CA VAL A 222 -9.90 3.37 9.33
C VAL A 222 -9.55 4.84 9.22
N ARG A 223 -8.38 5.13 8.65
CA ARG A 223 -7.85 6.49 8.46
C ARG A 223 -7.45 6.73 7.01
N TYR A 224 -7.50 7.99 6.62
CA TYR A 224 -6.92 8.43 5.36
C TYR A 224 -5.40 8.19 5.38
N GLU A 225 -4.88 7.64 4.29
CA GLU A 225 -3.47 7.38 4.10
C GLU A 225 -2.94 8.21 2.92
N PRO A 226 -1.90 9.04 3.12
CA PRO A 226 -1.27 9.76 2.02
C PRO A 226 -0.66 8.79 0.99
N SER A 227 -0.49 9.28 -0.24
CA SER A 227 -0.09 8.46 -1.39
C SER A 227 1.38 8.01 -1.40
N ASP A 228 2.17 8.34 -0.39
CA ASP A 228 3.62 8.07 -0.30
C ASP A 228 3.98 6.77 0.45
N VAL A 229 3.00 5.95 0.80
CA VAL A 229 3.23 4.66 1.46
C VAL A 229 3.89 3.66 0.50
N LEU A 230 4.91 2.97 1.01
CA LEU A 230 5.43 1.78 0.36
C LEU A 230 4.41 0.66 0.47
N LEU A 231 3.87 0.23 -0.65
CA LEU A 231 2.82 -0.79 -0.69
C LEU A 231 3.40 -2.17 -0.94
N ARG A 232 2.81 -3.15 -0.28
CA ARG A 232 3.05 -4.58 -0.48
C ARG A 232 1.73 -5.28 -0.73
N MET A 233 1.70 -6.16 -1.71
CA MET A 233 0.58 -7.02 -1.99
C MET A 233 0.90 -8.45 -1.61
N ARG A 234 0.10 -9.00 -0.71
CA ARG A 234 0.16 -10.41 -0.33
C ARG A 234 -0.79 -11.21 -1.20
N VAL A 235 -0.28 -12.18 -1.94
CA VAL A 235 -1.02 -13.07 -2.84
C VAL A 235 -1.01 -14.49 -2.27
N THR A 236 -2.18 -15.04 -1.95
CA THR A 236 -2.31 -16.42 -1.46
C THR A 236 -2.58 -17.39 -2.61
N VAL A 237 -1.66 -18.35 -2.78
CA VAL A 237 -1.66 -19.38 -3.81
C VAL A 237 -2.41 -20.61 -3.34
N ALA A 238 -3.52 -20.91 -3.99
CA ALA A 238 -4.22 -22.18 -3.80
C ALA A 238 -3.54 -23.26 -4.66
N PRO A 239 -3.29 -24.48 -4.12
CA PRO A 239 -2.83 -25.61 -4.93
C PRO A 239 -3.85 -25.93 -6.04
N GLU A 240 -3.36 -26.44 -7.17
CA GLU A 240 -4.22 -27.03 -8.20
C GLU A 240 -5.06 -28.12 -7.55
N VAL A 241 -6.38 -28.10 -7.75
CA VAL A 241 -7.20 -29.27 -7.45
C VAL A 241 -6.99 -30.23 -8.62
N PRO A 242 -6.30 -31.37 -8.43
CA PRO A 242 -6.07 -32.30 -9.52
C PRO A 242 -7.44 -32.80 -10.05
N GLY A 243 -7.72 -32.57 -11.33
CA GLY A 243 -8.94 -33.07 -12.00
C GLY A 243 -10.01 -32.03 -12.39
N THR A 244 -9.79 -30.73 -12.17
CA THR A 244 -10.74 -29.67 -12.62
C THR A 244 -10.44 -29.08 -14.01
N LYS A 245 -9.61 -29.75 -14.82
CA LYS A 245 -9.53 -29.45 -16.26
C LYS A 245 -10.81 -29.92 -16.94
N GLY A 246 -11.79 -29.03 -17.12
CA GLY A 246 -12.84 -29.23 -18.14
C GLY A 246 -14.31 -28.99 -17.77
N ALA A 247 -14.65 -28.29 -16.68
CA ALA A 247 -16.03 -27.83 -16.49
C ALA A 247 -16.19 -26.39 -17.03
N VAL A 248 -16.21 -26.24 -18.36
CA VAL A 248 -16.82 -25.06 -18.99
C VAL A 248 -18.32 -25.20 -18.76
N ALA A 249 -18.89 -24.34 -17.92
CA ALA A 249 -20.33 -24.20 -17.83
C ALA A 249 -20.82 -23.62 -19.16
N GLY A 250 -21.37 -24.49 -19.99
CA GLY A 250 -22.14 -24.13 -21.16
C GLY A 250 -23.41 -23.36 -20.78
N ASP A 251 -23.88 -22.60 -21.75
CA ASP A 251 -25.12 -21.81 -21.79
C ASP A 251 -26.28 -22.32 -20.94
N SER A 252 -26.92 -21.39 -20.21
CA SER A 252 -28.35 -21.40 -19.86
C SER A 252 -28.84 -19.97 -19.70
#